data_AF-A0A1Q5HPE4-F1
#
_entry.id   AF-A0A1Q5HPE4-F1
#
_cell.length_a   1.000
_cell.length_b   1.000
_cell.length_c   1.000
_cell.angle_alpha   90.00
_cell.angle_beta   90.00
_cell.angle_gamma   90.00
#
_symmetry.space_group_name_H-M   'P 1'
#
loop_
_entity.id
_entity.type
_entity.pdbx_description
1 polymer ?
#
loop_
_entity_poly.entity_id
_entity_poly.type
_entity_poly.pdbx_seq_one_letter_code
_entity_poly.pdbx_strand_id
1 'polypeptide(L)'
;MLIRKPVAEVFQAFADPAVTTKFWFTRSSGRLEPGATVTWDWEMYGVSTVVTVKDVEENSRILAEWDPESPTQLEWRFLPGEGDTTLVRITETGFTGTADQAVGKAIDSMGGFTMVLCACKALLEQGVLLNAVGDAHPAGFGD
;
A
#
# COMPACT_ATOMS: atom_id res chain seq x y z
N MET A 1 1.10 4.98 -10.71
CA MET A 1 -0.24 5.42 -11.18
C MET A 1 -0.38 6.92 -11.00
N LEU A 2 -0.93 7.63 -11.99
CA LEU A 2 -1.24 9.07 -11.87
C LEU A 2 -2.54 9.27 -11.08
N ILE A 3 -2.52 10.10 -10.05
CA ILE A 3 -3.66 10.54 -9.26
C ILE A 3 -3.81 12.05 -9.42
N ARG A 4 -5.02 12.51 -9.76
CA ARG A 4 -5.37 13.91 -10.02
C ARG A 4 -5.66 14.66 -8.72
N LYS A 5 -4.70 14.63 -7.81
CA LYS A 5 -4.69 15.34 -6.54
C LYS A 5 -3.30 15.89 -6.20
N PRO A 6 -3.22 16.98 -5.41
CA PRO A 6 -1.97 17.51 -4.90
C PRO A 6 -1.19 16.45 -4.12
N VAL A 7 0.15 16.53 -4.18
CA VAL A 7 1.04 15.54 -3.56
C VAL A 7 0.83 15.39 -2.06
N ALA A 8 0.46 16.47 -1.36
CA ALA A 8 0.15 16.41 0.06
C ALA A 8 -1.06 15.53 0.36
N GLU A 9 -2.14 15.66 -0.41
CA GLU A 9 -3.35 14.83 -0.23
C GLU A 9 -3.04 13.36 -0.54
N VAL A 10 -2.29 13.10 -1.62
CA VAL A 10 -1.92 11.74 -2.01
C VAL A 10 -0.96 11.09 -1.00
N PHE A 11 0.03 11.82 -0.52
CA PHE A 11 0.96 11.33 0.51
C PHE A 11 0.22 10.99 1.81
N GLN A 12 -0.64 11.89 2.29
CA GLN A 12 -1.44 11.63 3.50
C GLN A 12 -2.35 10.41 3.32
N ALA A 13 -2.86 10.16 2.11
CA ALA A 13 -3.69 8.99 1.85
C ALA A 13 -2.99 7.65 2.11
N PHE A 14 -1.65 7.59 2.02
CA PHE A 14 -0.88 6.38 2.35
C PHE A 14 -0.32 6.42 3.78
N ALA A 15 0.07 7.61 4.28
CA ALA A 15 0.69 7.75 5.59
C ALA A 15 -0.31 7.67 6.75
N ASP A 16 -1.51 8.24 6.59
CA ASP A 16 -2.52 8.36 7.65
C ASP A 16 -3.57 7.24 7.57
N PRO A 17 -3.66 6.37 8.60
CA PRO A 17 -4.65 5.30 8.61
C PRO A 17 -6.10 5.79 8.62
N ALA A 18 -6.39 7.04 8.98
CA ALA A 18 -7.72 7.62 8.80
C ALA A 18 -8.18 7.65 7.33
N VAL A 19 -7.23 7.54 6.39
CA VAL A 19 -7.48 7.44 4.94
C VAL A 19 -7.08 6.08 4.40
N THR A 20 -5.89 5.56 4.73
CA THR A 20 -5.37 4.30 4.16
C THR A 20 -6.30 3.12 4.43
N THR A 21 -6.98 3.13 5.60
CA THR A 21 -7.92 2.05 5.97
C THR A 21 -9.17 1.97 5.10
N LYS A 22 -9.43 3.00 4.29
CA LYS A 22 -10.59 3.04 3.39
C LYS A 22 -10.37 2.28 2.09
N PHE A 23 -9.12 2.03 1.69
CA PHE A 23 -8.82 1.46 0.38
C PHE A 23 -7.82 0.31 0.38
N TRP A 24 -7.19 -0.02 1.51
CA TRP A 24 -6.15 -1.06 1.55
C TRP A 24 -6.35 -2.12 2.63
N PHE A 25 -6.08 -1.81 3.89
CA PHE A 25 -6.29 -2.70 5.04
C PHE A 25 -7.43 -2.18 5.90
N THR A 26 -7.99 -2.97 6.80
CA THR A 26 -9.14 -2.53 7.62
C THR A 26 -8.74 -1.72 8.84
N ARG A 27 -7.52 -1.94 9.37
CA ARG A 27 -7.02 -1.23 10.55
C ARG A 27 -5.50 -1.09 10.51
N SER A 28 -5.01 -0.03 11.14
CA SER A 28 -3.59 0.14 11.47
C SER A 28 -3.46 0.52 12.94
N SER A 29 -2.38 0.07 13.60
CA SER A 29 -2.04 0.51 14.96
C SER A 29 -1.51 1.95 15.03
N GLY A 30 -1.12 2.55 13.90
CA GLY A 30 -0.57 3.89 13.87
C GLY A 30 -0.32 4.45 12.47
N ARG A 31 0.18 5.69 12.45
CA ARG A 31 0.60 6.40 11.23
C ARG A 31 1.98 5.92 10.78
N LEU A 32 2.26 6.03 9.48
CA LEU A 32 3.61 5.79 8.95
C LEU A 32 4.50 7.00 9.22
N GLU A 33 5.26 6.93 10.32
CA GLU A 33 6.21 7.96 10.75
C GLU A 33 7.62 7.36 10.88
N PRO A 34 8.70 8.15 10.73
CA PRO A 34 10.07 7.64 10.83
C PRO A 34 10.31 6.84 12.09
N GLY A 35 10.80 5.60 11.95
CA GLY A 35 11.10 4.70 13.06
C GLY A 35 9.88 4.04 13.71
N ALA A 36 8.66 4.32 13.24
CA ALA A 36 7.46 3.67 13.76
C ALA A 36 7.43 2.18 13.38
N THR A 37 6.90 1.37 14.29
CA THR A 37 6.48 -0.01 13.98
C THR A 37 4.97 -0.06 14.12
N VAL A 38 4.29 -0.39 13.02
CA VAL A 38 2.83 -0.46 12.97
C VAL A 38 2.38 -1.86 12.60
N THR A 39 1.17 -2.22 13.01
CA THR A 39 0.48 -3.45 12.62
C THR A 39 -0.64 -3.07 11.69
N TRP A 40 -0.72 -3.72 10.52
CA TRP A 40 -1.85 -3.62 9.61
C TRP A 40 -2.69 -4.89 9.73
N ASP A 41 -4.00 -4.72 9.82
CA ASP A 41 -4.95 -5.82 9.94
C ASP A 41 -5.91 -5.82 8.75
N TRP A 42 -6.11 -7.01 8.18
CA TRP A 42 -7.20 -7.36 7.27
C TRP A 42 -8.18 -8.24 8.05
N GLU A 43 -9.02 -7.60 8.86
CA GLU A 43 -9.97 -8.25 9.77
C GLU A 43 -10.96 -9.14 9.00
N MET A 44 -11.30 -8.78 7.75
CA MET A 44 -12.13 -9.61 6.86
C MET A 44 -11.49 -10.95 6.49
N TYR A 45 -10.15 -11.04 6.57
CA TYR A 45 -9.39 -12.26 6.29
C TYR A 45 -8.79 -12.89 7.56
N GLY A 46 -8.88 -12.23 8.71
CA GLY A 46 -8.25 -12.68 9.95
C GLY A 46 -6.71 -12.69 9.89
N VAL A 47 -6.12 -11.83 9.05
CA VAL A 47 -4.67 -11.74 8.82
C VAL A 47 -4.15 -10.37 9.27
N SER A 48 -2.95 -10.36 9.83
CA SER A 48 -2.23 -9.14 10.22
C SER A 48 -0.76 -9.21 9.80
N THR A 49 -0.14 -8.06 9.52
CA THR A 49 1.31 -7.97 9.29
C THR A 49 1.93 -6.82 10.07
N VAL A 50 3.21 -6.97 10.41
CA VAL A 50 4.00 -5.91 11.06
C VAL A 50 4.81 -5.18 10.01
N VAL A 51 4.78 -3.85 10.08
CA VAL A 51 5.48 -2.94 9.18
C VAL A 51 6.40 -2.05 10.00
N THR A 52 7.69 -2.05 9.67
CA THR A 52 8.69 -1.17 10.26
C THR A 52 9.01 -0.04 9.29
N VAL A 53 8.67 1.19 9.64
CA VAL A 53 8.94 2.38 8.84
C VAL A 53 10.40 2.78 9.02
N LYS A 54 11.18 2.71 7.94
CA LYS A 54 12.61 3.00 7.94
C LYS A 54 12.87 4.49 7.75
N ASP A 55 12.13 5.14 6.86
CA ASP A 55 12.34 6.54 6.51
C ASP A 55 11.07 7.16 5.91
N VAL A 56 10.86 8.45 6.14
CA VAL A 56 9.74 9.22 5.60
C VAL A 56 10.22 10.62 5.23
N GLU A 57 10.10 10.94 3.95
CA GLU A 57 10.28 12.29 3.43
C GLU A 57 8.88 12.84 3.08
N GLU A 58 8.40 13.82 3.86
CA GLU A 58 7.06 14.36 3.69
C GLU A 58 6.80 14.78 2.23
N ASN A 59 5.69 14.30 1.67
CA ASN A 59 5.26 14.56 0.28
C ASN A 59 6.23 14.05 -0.80
N SER A 60 7.20 13.20 -0.47
CA SER A 60 8.21 12.70 -1.42
C SER A 60 8.32 11.18 -1.38
N ARG A 61 8.46 10.60 -0.18
CA ARG A 61 8.87 9.20 -0.03
C ARG A 61 8.41 8.59 1.29
N ILE A 62 8.03 7.32 1.25
CA ILE A 62 7.88 6.46 2.42
C ILE A 62 8.69 5.19 2.13
N LEU A 63 9.58 4.81 3.04
CA LEU A 63 10.30 3.54 2.99
C LEU A 63 9.94 2.71 4.22
N ALA A 64 9.48 1.49 3.99
CA ALA A 64 9.16 0.55 5.03
C ALA A 64 9.72 -0.85 4.72
N GLU A 65 9.76 -1.67 5.74
CA GLU A 65 10.00 -3.11 5.64
C GLU A 65 8.77 -3.83 6.23
N TRP A 66 8.28 -4.85 5.54
CA TRP A 66 7.09 -5.60 5.94
C TRP A 66 7.30 -7.10 5.68
N ASP A 67 6.33 -7.91 6.13
CA ASP A 67 6.38 -9.38 6.13
C ASP A 67 7.53 -9.90 7.03
N PRO A 68 7.32 -9.99 8.35
CA PRO A 68 8.37 -10.40 9.28
C PRO A 68 8.90 -11.83 9.05
N GLU A 69 8.14 -12.69 8.34
CA GLU A 69 8.58 -14.05 8.01
C GLU A 69 9.48 -14.08 6.77
N SER A 70 9.25 -13.18 5.82
CA SER A 70 10.05 -13.01 4.61
C SER A 70 10.27 -11.53 4.28
N PRO A 71 11.11 -10.81 5.06
CA PRO A 71 11.18 -9.35 4.98
C PRO A 71 11.55 -8.81 3.60
N THR A 72 10.73 -7.89 3.11
CA THR A 72 10.96 -7.13 1.88
C THR A 72 10.88 -5.64 2.14
N GLN A 73 11.59 -4.86 1.32
CA GLN A 73 11.54 -3.41 1.38
C GLN A 73 10.48 -2.87 0.43
N LEU A 74 9.61 -2.05 0.97
CA LEU A 74 8.50 -1.41 0.28
C LEU A 74 8.69 0.10 0.26
N GLU A 75 8.81 0.66 -0.94
CA GLU A 75 9.04 2.08 -1.16
C GLU A 75 7.89 2.71 -1.95
N TRP A 76 7.29 3.75 -1.38
CA TRP A 76 6.43 4.68 -2.11
C TRP A 76 7.24 5.90 -2.50
N ARG A 77 7.11 6.30 -3.76
CA ARG A 77 7.58 7.60 -4.26
C ARG A 77 6.41 8.40 -4.80
N PHE A 78 6.33 9.65 -4.37
CA PHE A 78 5.30 10.60 -4.74
C PHE A 78 5.94 11.70 -5.60
N LEU A 79 5.68 11.68 -6.90
CA LEU A 79 6.25 12.64 -7.82
C LEU A 79 5.18 13.68 -8.19
N PRO A 80 5.30 14.95 -7.71
CA PRO A 80 4.36 15.99 -8.08
C PRO A 80 4.46 16.30 -9.58
N GLY A 81 3.31 16.49 -10.22
CA GLY A 81 3.17 16.89 -11.62
C GLY A 81 2.40 18.20 -11.78
N GLU A 82 2.20 18.63 -13.02
CA GLU A 82 1.39 19.81 -13.33
C GLU A 82 -0.09 19.62 -12.97
N GLY A 83 -0.79 20.72 -12.69
CA GLY A 83 -2.24 20.74 -12.51
C GLY A 83 -2.75 19.93 -11.32
N ASP A 84 -2.08 20.04 -10.18
CA ASP A 84 -2.42 19.31 -8.95
C ASP A 84 -2.54 17.79 -9.19
N THR A 85 -1.51 17.22 -9.82
CA THR A 85 -1.40 15.78 -10.05
C THR A 85 -0.19 15.20 -9.35
N THR A 86 -0.25 13.91 -9.05
CA THR A 86 0.84 13.15 -8.42
C THR A 86 0.98 11.80 -9.08
N LEU A 87 2.18 11.45 -9.52
CA LEU A 87 2.51 10.08 -9.91
C LEU A 87 3.00 9.30 -8.69
N VAL A 88 2.23 8.29 -8.28
CA VAL A 88 2.63 7.36 -7.22
C VAL A 88 3.37 6.18 -7.85
N ARG A 89 4.55 5.84 -7.34
CA ARG A 89 5.27 4.61 -7.67
C ARG A 89 5.44 3.79 -6.40
N ILE A 90 5.13 2.51 -6.49
CA ILE A 90 5.39 1.53 -5.42
C ILE A 90 6.43 0.57 -5.97
N THR A 91 7.51 0.38 -5.22
CA THR A 91 8.57 -0.58 -5.53
C THR A 91 8.73 -1.50 -4.34
N GLU A 92 8.64 -2.81 -4.56
CA GLU A 92 9.01 -3.80 -3.56
C GLU A 92 10.28 -4.53 -4.00
N THR A 93 11.21 -4.73 -3.08
CA THR A 93 12.50 -5.39 -3.33
C THR A 93 12.88 -6.32 -2.18
N GLY A 94 13.86 -7.19 -2.40
CA GLY A 94 14.35 -8.11 -1.38
C GLY A 94 13.66 -9.48 -1.37
N PHE A 95 12.90 -9.83 -2.42
CA PHE A 95 12.29 -11.16 -2.55
C PHE A 95 13.36 -12.27 -2.46
N THR A 96 13.12 -13.23 -1.57
CA THR A 96 14.01 -14.37 -1.32
C THR A 96 13.38 -15.70 -1.78
N GLY A 97 14.23 -16.70 -2.00
CA GLY A 97 13.86 -18.03 -2.48
C GLY A 97 14.59 -18.42 -3.76
N THR A 98 14.11 -19.47 -4.43
CA THR A 98 14.52 -19.79 -5.81
C THR A 98 14.06 -18.70 -6.78
N ALA A 99 14.63 -18.68 -7.99
CA ALA A 99 14.25 -17.71 -9.02
C ALA A 99 12.74 -17.73 -9.29
N ASP A 100 12.14 -18.91 -9.46
CA ASP A 100 10.71 -19.05 -9.74
C ASP A 100 9.84 -18.57 -8.57
N GLN A 101 10.26 -18.87 -7.33
CA GLN A 101 9.56 -18.38 -6.12
C GLN A 101 9.62 -16.86 -6.00
N ALA A 102 10.79 -16.26 -6.23
CA ALA A 102 10.97 -14.82 -6.16
C ALA A 102 10.14 -14.10 -7.23
N VAL A 103 10.11 -14.64 -8.46
CA VAL A 103 9.28 -14.11 -9.56
C VAL A 103 7.79 -14.24 -9.23
N GLY A 104 7.34 -15.39 -8.72
CA GLY A 104 5.95 -15.57 -8.30
C GLY A 104 5.52 -14.54 -7.25
N LYS A 105 6.29 -14.42 -6.16
CA LYS A 105 6.04 -13.42 -5.11
C LYS A 105 5.98 -11.98 -5.67
N ALA A 106 6.90 -11.63 -6.57
CA ALA A 106 6.94 -10.31 -7.18
C ALA A 106 5.70 -10.02 -8.05
N ILE A 107 5.21 -11.01 -8.80
CA ILE A 107 3.99 -10.89 -9.63
C ILE A 107 2.76 -10.73 -8.74
N ASP A 108 2.62 -11.59 -7.71
CA ASP A 108 1.49 -11.55 -6.78
C ASP A 108 1.42 -10.21 -6.05
N SER A 109 2.56 -9.75 -5.52
CA SER A 109 2.68 -8.44 -4.90
C SER A 109 2.33 -7.30 -5.85
N MET A 110 2.86 -7.32 -7.08
CA MET A 110 2.55 -6.30 -8.09
C MET A 110 1.04 -6.25 -8.38
N GLY A 111 0.36 -7.39 -8.43
CA GLY A 111 -1.09 -7.47 -8.55
C GLY A 111 -1.81 -6.80 -7.37
N GLY A 112 -1.43 -7.15 -6.14
CA GLY A 112 -1.97 -6.54 -4.91
C GLY A 112 -1.80 -5.02 -4.87
N PHE A 113 -0.58 -4.52 -5.10
CA PHE A 113 -0.32 -3.07 -5.11
C PHE A 113 -1.00 -2.32 -6.25
N THR A 114 -1.20 -2.97 -7.40
CA THR A 114 -1.98 -2.39 -8.49
C THR A 114 -3.44 -2.17 -8.07
N MET A 115 -4.04 -3.14 -7.39
CA MET A 115 -5.40 -3.04 -6.84
C MET A 115 -5.50 -1.91 -5.80
N VAL A 116 -4.53 -1.80 -4.89
CA VAL A 116 -4.44 -0.72 -3.90
C VAL A 116 -4.35 0.65 -4.58
N LEU A 117 -3.52 0.79 -5.61
CA LEU A 117 -3.40 2.05 -6.37
C LEU A 117 -4.72 2.43 -7.07
N CYS A 118 -5.42 1.46 -7.67
CA CYS A 118 -6.74 1.68 -8.25
C CYS A 118 -7.76 2.16 -7.22
N ALA A 119 -7.81 1.52 -6.04
CA ALA A 119 -8.72 1.88 -4.97
C ALA A 119 -8.43 3.27 -4.38
N CYS A 120 -7.14 3.59 -4.16
CA CYS A 120 -6.71 4.92 -3.73
C CYS A 120 -7.11 6.01 -4.74
N LYS A 121 -6.85 5.77 -6.03
CA LYS A 121 -7.23 6.69 -7.10
C LYS A 121 -8.74 6.93 -7.12
N ALA A 122 -9.54 5.86 -7.03
CA ALA A 122 -11.01 5.94 -7.03
C ALA A 122 -11.56 6.75 -5.85
N LEU A 123 -10.98 6.52 -4.66
CA LEU A 123 -11.35 7.25 -3.45
C LEU A 123 -10.99 8.73 -3.56
N LEU A 124 -9.76 9.05 -3.96
CA LEU A 124 -9.29 10.44 -3.97
C LEU A 124 -9.96 11.25 -5.07
N GLU A 125 -10.12 10.70 -6.28
CA GLU A 125 -10.66 11.47 -7.42
C GLU A 125 -12.18 11.52 -7.45
N GLN A 126 -12.87 10.46 -7.04
CA GLN A 126 -14.33 10.35 -7.16
C GLN A 126 -15.05 10.19 -5.81
N GLY A 127 -14.34 10.04 -4.70
CA GLY A 127 -14.97 9.74 -3.40
C GLY A 127 -15.58 8.33 -3.34
N VAL A 128 -15.20 7.42 -4.24
CA VAL A 128 -15.78 6.08 -4.34
C VAL A 128 -14.90 5.06 -3.61
N LEU A 129 -15.53 4.29 -2.73
CA LEU A 129 -14.91 3.11 -2.12
C LEU A 129 -15.15 1.89 -3.03
N LEU A 130 -14.09 1.41 -3.69
CA LEU A 130 -14.21 0.24 -4.58
C LEU A 130 -14.40 -1.08 -3.83
N ASN A 131 -14.03 -1.13 -2.54
CA ASN A 131 -13.91 -2.36 -1.76
C ASN A 131 -12.98 -3.44 -2.37
N ALA A 132 -12.11 -3.04 -3.31
CA ALA A 132 -11.35 -3.96 -4.14
C ALA A 132 -10.51 -4.97 -3.36
N VAL A 133 -9.79 -4.52 -2.31
CA VAL A 133 -8.95 -5.42 -1.50
C VAL A 133 -9.79 -6.39 -0.66
N GLY A 134 -10.94 -5.96 -0.14
CA GLY A 134 -11.83 -6.81 0.64
C GLY A 134 -12.58 -7.85 -0.19
N ASP A 135 -12.81 -7.57 -1.47
CA ASP A 135 -13.49 -8.48 -2.40
C ASP A 135 -12.54 -9.36 -3.21
N ALA A 136 -11.21 -9.21 -3.04
CA ALA A 136 -10.20 -9.93 -3.80
C ALA A 136 -10.14 -11.43 -3.48
N HIS A 137 -10.51 -11.83 -2.25
CA HIS A 137 -10.50 -13.21 -1.78
C HIS A 137 -11.83 -13.55 -1.10
N PRO A 138 -12.95 -13.60 -1.85
CA PRO A 138 -14.27 -13.77 -1.27
C PRO A 138 -14.45 -15.19 -0.73
N ALA A 139 -15.06 -15.30 0.45
CA ALA A 139 -15.44 -16.60 1.01
C ALA A 139 -16.59 -17.24 0.21
N GLY A 140 -16.63 -18.58 0.18
CA GLY A 140 -17.72 -19.32 -0.47
C GLY A 140 -17.57 -19.51 -1.98
N PHE A 141 -16.45 -19.06 -2.55
CA PHE A 141 -16.01 -19.38 -3.90
C PHE A 141 -14.76 -20.26 -3.80
N GLY A 142 -14.70 -21.34 -4.57
CA GLY A 142 -13.53 -22.20 -4.70
C GLY A 142 -13.20 -22.38 -6.17
N ASP A 143 -11.91 -22.57 -6.46
CA ASP A 143 -11.39 -22.98 -7.77
C ASP A 143 -11.40 -24.51 -7.92
#